data_AF-A0A8T2FHE6-F1
#
_entry.id   AF-A0A8T2FHE6-F1
#
_cell.length_a   1.000
_cell.length_b   1.000
_cell.length_c   1.000
_cell.angle_alpha   90.00
_cell.angle_beta   90.00
_cell.angle_gamma   90.00
#
_symmetry.space_group_name_H-M   'P 1'
#
loop_
_entity.id
_entity.type
_entity.pdbx_description
1 polymer ?
#
loop_
_entity_poly.entity_id
_entity_poly.type
_entity_poly.pdbx_seq_one_letter_code
_entity_poly.pdbx_strand_id
1 'polypeptide(L)'
;MFAMAGGIVLSLGNLSTQYAWALVGLSVTEVITSSITVVIGSTLNYFLDDKINKAEILFPGVACFLIAVCLGSAVHRSNADDNKAKLRDFETAKQEASGPSTEIGTNSSKDLETNVTTKPKEGTARFLIELENTRAIKVFGKRKIIGLAITFFAGLCFSLFSPAFNLATNDQWNRLKQGVPKLVVYTAFFYFSVSCFIIALILNVVFLYYPVLGLPKSSFKAYLNDWNGRYWAFLAGFLCGFGNGLQFMGGQAAGYAAADSVQALPLVSTFWGVVLFGEYRRSSRKTYLLLFCMLFMFISAVAVLMASSGHRK
;
A
#
# COMPACT_ATOMS: atom_id res chain seq x y z
N MET A 1 15.62 22.02 7.66
CA MET A 1 14.22 22.33 7.26
C MET A 1 13.67 21.36 6.23
N PHE A 2 14.29 21.15 5.06
CA PHE A 2 13.75 20.24 4.04
C PHE A 2 13.61 18.77 4.50
N ALA A 3 14.59 18.24 5.24
CA ALA A 3 14.47 16.90 5.82
C ALA A 3 13.24 16.79 6.76
N MET A 4 12.98 17.82 7.55
CA MET A 4 11.79 17.87 8.43
C MET A 4 10.50 18.01 7.63
N ALA A 5 10.50 18.79 6.55
CA ALA A 5 9.35 18.88 5.65
C ALA A 5 9.03 17.51 5.02
N GLY A 6 10.07 16.77 4.59
CA GLY A 6 9.90 15.40 4.12
C GLY A 6 9.24 14.49 5.15
N GLY A 7 9.68 14.56 6.42
CA GLY A 7 9.10 13.75 7.50
C GLY A 7 7.65 14.11 7.79
N ILE A 8 7.31 15.40 7.76
CA ILE A 8 5.93 15.88 7.92
C ILE A 8 5.04 15.33 6.81
N VAL A 9 5.47 15.49 5.57
CA VAL A 9 4.69 15.10 4.40
C VAL A 9 4.53 13.57 4.33
N LEU A 10 5.58 12.78 4.64
CA LEU A 10 5.44 11.31 4.73
C LEU A 10 4.37 10.91 5.76
N SER A 11 4.39 11.54 6.94
CA SER A 11 3.44 11.23 8.01
C SER A 11 2.00 11.59 7.62
N LEU A 12 1.79 12.74 6.97
CA LEU A 12 0.49 13.14 6.42
C LEU A 12 0.01 12.16 5.35
N GLY A 13 0.90 11.72 4.46
CA GLY A 13 0.60 10.71 3.44
C GLY A 13 0.19 9.37 4.04
N ASN A 14 0.93 8.88 5.02
CA ASN A 14 0.65 7.63 5.74
C ASN A 14 -0.69 7.67 6.45
N LEU A 15 -1.00 8.77 7.14
CA LEU A 15 -2.25 8.91 7.88
C LEU A 15 -3.44 9.06 6.93
N SER A 16 -3.30 9.87 5.89
CA SER A 16 -4.33 10.06 4.86
C SER A 16 -4.65 8.75 4.13
N THR A 17 -3.63 7.95 3.82
CA THR A 17 -3.78 6.63 3.17
C THR A 17 -4.63 5.68 4.03
N GLN A 18 -4.43 5.66 5.36
CA GLN A 18 -5.23 4.82 6.25
C GLN A 18 -6.73 5.17 6.20
N TYR A 19 -7.06 6.46 6.15
CA TYR A 19 -8.45 6.90 5.97
C TYR A 19 -8.98 6.63 4.54
N ALA A 20 -8.13 6.77 3.52
CA ALA A 20 -8.49 6.47 2.14
C ALA A 20 -8.87 4.99 1.96
N TRP A 21 -8.12 4.06 2.55
CA TRP A 21 -8.45 2.63 2.54
C TRP A 21 -9.85 2.36 3.09
N ALA A 22 -10.28 3.06 4.13
CA ALA A 22 -11.61 2.91 4.72
C ALA A 22 -12.76 3.47 3.85
N LEU A 23 -12.47 4.38 2.92
CA LEU A 23 -13.50 5.09 2.14
C LEU A 23 -13.62 4.61 0.69
N VAL A 24 -12.50 4.35 0.02
CA VAL A 24 -12.45 3.94 -1.40
C VAL A 24 -11.85 2.56 -1.61
N GLY A 25 -11.35 1.92 -0.54
CA GLY A 25 -10.80 0.57 -0.58
C GLY A 25 -9.33 0.52 -0.98
N LEU A 26 -8.72 -0.65 -0.74
CA LEU A 26 -7.30 -0.91 -0.96
C LEU A 26 -6.90 -0.71 -2.42
N SER A 27 -7.59 -1.37 -3.35
CA SER A 27 -7.24 -1.36 -4.78
C SER A 27 -7.21 0.04 -5.40
N VAL A 28 -8.19 0.90 -5.08
CA VAL A 28 -8.23 2.26 -5.63
C VAL A 28 -7.16 3.14 -4.98
N THR A 29 -7.00 3.01 -3.66
CA THR A 29 -6.04 3.83 -2.92
C THR A 29 -4.62 3.55 -3.38
N GLU A 30 -4.20 2.28 -3.36
CA GLU A 30 -2.83 1.90 -3.70
C GLU A 30 -2.46 2.26 -5.13
N VAL A 31 -3.37 2.04 -6.08
CA VAL A 31 -3.14 2.35 -7.50
C VAL A 31 -2.88 3.84 -7.70
N ILE A 32 -3.74 4.69 -7.13
CA ILE A 32 -3.63 6.14 -7.31
C ILE A 32 -2.42 6.68 -6.56
N THR A 33 -2.23 6.31 -5.28
CA THR A 33 -1.11 6.82 -4.49
C THR A 33 0.22 6.38 -5.08
N SER A 34 0.38 5.11 -5.45
CA SER A 34 1.62 4.60 -6.00
C SER A 34 1.91 5.20 -7.38
N SER A 35 0.90 5.35 -8.25
CA SER A 35 1.09 5.99 -9.57
C SER A 35 1.55 7.44 -9.44
N ILE A 36 0.92 8.23 -8.56
CA ILE A 36 1.31 9.62 -8.32
C ILE A 36 2.72 9.69 -7.72
N THR A 37 3.01 8.82 -6.76
CA THR A 37 4.32 8.77 -6.09
C THR A 37 5.41 8.46 -7.09
N VAL A 38 5.26 7.40 -7.88
CA VAL A 38 6.29 6.97 -8.83
C VAL A 38 6.43 7.97 -9.96
N VAL A 39 5.35 8.50 -10.54
CA VAL A 39 5.47 9.45 -11.67
C VAL A 39 6.05 10.78 -11.22
N ILE A 40 5.47 11.40 -10.20
CA ILE A 40 5.91 12.73 -9.76
C ILE A 40 7.23 12.63 -8.99
N GLY A 41 7.34 11.68 -8.06
CA GLY A 41 8.53 11.49 -7.22
C GLY A 41 9.76 11.13 -8.03
N SER A 42 9.65 10.19 -8.99
CA SER A 42 10.80 9.83 -9.84
C SER A 42 11.19 10.96 -10.79
N THR A 43 10.22 11.69 -11.35
CA THR A 43 10.50 12.83 -12.23
C THR A 43 11.19 13.96 -11.48
N LEU A 44 10.67 14.35 -10.30
CA LEU A 44 11.29 15.38 -9.48
C LEU A 44 12.69 14.96 -9.04
N ASN A 45 12.85 13.75 -8.53
CA ASN A 45 14.16 13.24 -8.12
C ASN A 45 15.14 13.11 -9.29
N TYR A 46 14.68 12.80 -10.50
CA TYR A 46 15.55 12.71 -11.67
C TYR A 46 16.22 14.06 -11.98
N PHE A 47 15.45 15.14 -11.94
CA PHE A 47 16.00 16.49 -12.09
C PHE A 47 16.77 16.94 -10.84
N LEU A 48 16.30 16.56 -9.65
CA LEU A 48 17.01 16.73 -8.38
C LEU A 48 18.13 15.71 -8.17
N ASP A 49 18.60 15.00 -9.18
CA ASP A 49 19.82 14.21 -9.09
C ASP A 49 20.73 14.56 -10.25
N ASP A 50 20.60 15.76 -10.82
CA ASP A 50 21.37 16.19 -11.98
C ASP A 50 21.35 15.16 -13.12
N LYS A 51 20.25 14.41 -13.22
CA LYS A 51 20.03 13.36 -14.21
C LYS A 51 21.01 12.19 -14.12
N ILE A 52 21.45 11.79 -12.93
CA ILE A 52 22.37 10.65 -12.77
C ILE A 52 21.80 9.34 -13.32
N ASN A 53 20.48 9.16 -13.26
CA ASN A 53 19.82 7.96 -13.75
C ASN A 53 19.68 8.01 -15.28
N LYS A 54 19.77 6.87 -15.96
CA LYS A 54 19.62 6.84 -17.43
C LYS A 54 18.14 7.01 -17.79
N ALA A 55 17.76 8.18 -18.32
CA ALA A 55 16.36 8.50 -18.66
C ALA A 55 15.72 7.49 -19.61
N GLU A 56 16.50 7.01 -20.60
CA GLU A 56 16.08 6.00 -21.59
C GLU A 56 15.67 4.67 -20.96
N ILE A 57 16.08 4.41 -19.72
CA ILE A 57 15.75 3.19 -18.97
C ILE A 57 14.77 3.51 -17.85
N LEU A 58 14.97 4.63 -17.14
CA LEU A 58 14.16 5.04 -15.99
C LEU A 58 12.69 5.21 -16.37
N PHE A 59 12.38 6.03 -17.38
CA PHE A 59 10.98 6.35 -17.72
C PHE A 59 10.23 5.18 -18.34
N PRO A 60 10.84 4.32 -19.18
CA PRO A 60 10.22 3.05 -19.55
C PRO A 60 9.97 2.12 -18.37
N GLY A 61 10.87 2.09 -17.38
CA GLY A 61 10.66 1.37 -16.11
C GLY A 61 9.46 1.90 -15.34
N VAL A 62 9.31 3.22 -15.24
CA VAL A 62 8.14 3.89 -14.63
C VAL A 62 6.85 3.55 -15.40
N ALA A 63 6.88 3.59 -16.74
CA ALA A 63 5.73 3.20 -17.56
C ALA A 63 5.34 1.73 -17.36
N CYS A 64 6.32 0.83 -17.30
CA CYS A 64 6.12 -0.59 -17.00
C CYS A 64 5.50 -0.79 -15.60
N PHE A 65 5.97 -0.04 -14.61
CA PHE A 65 5.39 -0.02 -13.26
C PHE A 65 3.92 0.39 -13.28
N LEU A 66 3.55 1.46 -14.00
CA LEU A 66 2.16 1.90 -14.12
C LEU A 66 1.26 0.84 -14.77
N ILE A 67 1.77 0.14 -15.78
CA ILE A 67 1.05 -0.98 -16.40
C ILE A 67 0.82 -2.09 -15.36
N ALA A 68 1.84 -2.43 -14.57
CA ALA A 68 1.75 -3.44 -13.52
C ALA A 68 0.71 -3.05 -12.45
N VAL A 69 0.70 -1.80 -12.01
CA VAL A 69 -0.30 -1.27 -11.08
C VAL A 69 -1.73 -1.35 -11.64
N CYS A 70 -1.92 -0.99 -12.92
CA CYS A 70 -3.21 -1.12 -13.59
C CYS A 70 -3.68 -2.59 -13.68
N LEU A 71 -2.77 -3.51 -14.00
CA LEU A 71 -3.04 -4.95 -13.95
C LEU A 71 -3.43 -5.40 -12.55
N GLY A 72 -2.80 -4.87 -11.50
CA GLY A 72 -3.19 -5.15 -10.12
C GLY A 72 -4.60 -4.70 -9.77
N SER A 73 -5.02 -3.53 -10.25
CA SER A 73 -6.43 -3.13 -10.13
C SER A 73 -7.37 -4.12 -10.82
N ALA A 74 -7.02 -4.59 -12.01
CA ALA A 74 -7.79 -5.60 -12.73
C ALA A 74 -7.83 -6.95 -11.99
N VAL A 75 -6.71 -7.37 -11.37
CA VAL A 75 -6.63 -8.57 -10.52
C VAL A 75 -7.60 -8.47 -9.34
N HIS A 76 -7.55 -7.36 -8.60
CA HIS A 76 -8.44 -7.15 -7.46
C HIS A 76 -9.91 -7.12 -7.86
N ARG A 77 -10.24 -6.49 -8.99
CA ARG A 77 -11.60 -6.47 -9.53
C ARG A 77 -12.07 -7.86 -9.93
N SER A 78 -11.25 -8.60 -10.67
CA SER A 78 -11.54 -9.98 -11.08
C SER A 78 -11.74 -10.90 -9.88
N ASN A 79 -10.89 -10.76 -8.85
CA ASN A 79 -11.02 -11.53 -7.61
C ASN A 79 -12.28 -11.17 -6.81
N ALA A 80 -12.69 -9.90 -6.81
CA ALA A 80 -13.94 -9.46 -6.18
C ALA A 80 -15.17 -10.07 -6.88
N ASP A 81 -15.16 -10.14 -8.21
CA ASP A 81 -16.20 -10.79 -9.00
C ASP A 81 -16.25 -12.31 -8.72
N ASP A 82 -15.09 -12.98 -8.65
CA ASP A 82 -15.01 -14.39 -8.27
C ASP A 82 -15.54 -14.64 -6.85
N ASN A 83 -15.21 -13.78 -5.88
CA ASN A 83 -15.72 -13.87 -4.52
C ASN A 83 -17.24 -13.69 -4.45
N LYS A 84 -17.81 -12.80 -5.26
CA LYS A 84 -19.25 -12.60 -5.37
C LYS A 84 -19.95 -13.83 -5.97
N ALA A 85 -19.35 -14.46 -6.97
CA ALA A 85 -19.87 -15.71 -7.54
C ALA A 85 -19.90 -16.83 -6.50
N LYS A 86 -18.80 -17.05 -5.78
CA LYS A 86 -18.71 -18.05 -4.70
C LYS A 86 -19.79 -17.86 -3.63
N LEU A 87 -20.08 -16.62 -3.24
CA LEU A 87 -21.12 -16.30 -2.26
C LEU A 87 -22.54 -16.59 -2.80
N ARG A 88 -22.80 -16.25 -4.06
CA ARG A 88 -24.09 -16.54 -4.72
C ARG A 88 -24.34 -18.04 -4.84
N ASP A 89 -23.35 -18.80 -5.28
CA ASP A 89 -23.46 -20.25 -5.43
C ASP A 89 -23.75 -20.92 -4.07
N PHE A 90 -23.13 -20.41 -3.00
CA PHE A 90 -23.39 -20.86 -1.64
C PHE A 90 -24.80 -20.51 -1.15
N GLU A 91 -25.31 -19.32 -1.45
CA GLU A 91 -26.68 -18.92 -1.10
C GLU A 91 -27.73 -19.76 -1.85
N THR A 92 -27.53 -19.99 -3.15
CA THR A 92 -28.39 -20.86 -3.98
C THR A 92 -28.42 -22.28 -3.42
N ALA A 93 -27.25 -22.88 -3.15
CA ALA A 93 -27.18 -24.23 -2.62
C ALA A 93 -27.78 -24.35 -1.21
N LYS A 94 -27.71 -23.29 -0.39
CA LYS A 94 -28.38 -23.23 0.92
C LYS A 94 -29.91 -23.19 0.77
N GLN A 95 -30.43 -22.47 -0.23
CA GLN A 95 -31.86 -22.41 -0.51
C GLN A 95 -32.38 -23.75 -1.02
N GLU A 96 -31.69 -24.40 -1.96
CA GLU A 96 -32.02 -25.74 -2.47
C GLU A 96 -32.05 -26.80 -1.36
N ALA A 97 -31.12 -26.72 -0.40
CA ALA A 97 -31.10 -27.62 0.76
C ALA A 97 -32.22 -27.36 1.80
N SER A 98 -32.95 -26.24 1.68
CA SER A 98 -34.03 -25.85 2.61
C SER A 98 -35.44 -25.89 2.00
N GLY A 99 -35.56 -26.20 0.71
CA GLY A 99 -36.85 -26.39 0.02
C GLY A 99 -37.47 -27.77 0.29
N PRO A 100 -38.76 -27.99 -0.07
CA PRO A 100 -39.38 -29.31 0.08
C PRO A 100 -38.64 -30.30 -0.82
N SER A 101 -38.10 -31.35 -0.20
CA SER A 101 -37.30 -32.38 -0.85
C SER A 101 -37.97 -32.92 -2.11
N THR A 102 -37.43 -32.57 -3.27
CA THR A 102 -37.65 -33.31 -4.51
C THR A 102 -36.29 -33.80 -4.97
N GLU A 103 -36.11 -35.11 -4.95
CA GLU A 103 -34.94 -35.80 -5.48
C GLU A 103 -34.70 -35.37 -6.93
N ILE A 104 -33.43 -35.15 -7.31
CA ILE A 104 -32.76 -35.63 -8.54
C ILE A 104 -31.37 -34.98 -8.62
N GLY A 105 -30.35 -35.79 -8.91
CA GLY A 105 -29.17 -35.32 -9.66
C GLY A 105 -27.86 -35.24 -8.87
N THR A 106 -27.23 -36.39 -8.67
CA THR A 106 -25.81 -36.54 -8.36
C THR A 106 -24.96 -35.73 -9.37
N ASN A 107 -24.31 -34.64 -8.93
CA ASN A 107 -23.00 -34.12 -9.42
C ASN A 107 -22.69 -32.62 -9.11
N SER A 108 -23.19 -32.03 -8.01
CA SER A 108 -22.76 -30.67 -7.59
C SER A 108 -22.33 -30.54 -6.12
N SER A 109 -22.12 -31.65 -5.42
CA SER A 109 -21.94 -31.67 -3.95
C SER A 109 -20.51 -31.91 -3.48
N LYS A 110 -19.48 -31.41 -4.20
CA LYS A 110 -18.09 -31.49 -3.70
C LYS A 110 -17.62 -30.29 -2.89
N ASP A 111 -18.37 -29.19 -2.87
CA ASP A 111 -17.96 -27.95 -2.18
C ASP A 111 -18.97 -27.43 -1.14
N LEU A 112 -20.04 -28.17 -0.84
CA LEU A 112 -20.78 -27.93 0.40
C LEU A 112 -19.97 -28.52 1.55
N GLU A 113 -19.09 -27.73 2.16
CA GLU A 113 -18.58 -28.05 3.49
C GLU A 113 -19.74 -27.93 4.48
N THR A 114 -20.60 -28.95 4.55
CA THR A 114 -21.73 -29.03 5.48
C THR A 114 -21.27 -29.41 6.89
N ASN A 115 -20.02 -29.82 7.06
CA ASN A 115 -19.45 -30.21 8.36
C ASN A 115 -19.04 -28.98 9.17
N VAL A 116 -19.79 -28.74 10.26
CA VAL A 116 -19.65 -27.61 11.19
C VAL A 116 -18.36 -27.67 12.03
N THR A 117 -17.57 -28.74 11.93
CA THR A 117 -16.44 -29.03 12.83
C THR A 117 -15.04 -28.78 12.26
N THR A 118 -14.89 -28.51 10.96
CA THR A 118 -13.59 -28.22 10.32
C THR A 118 -13.45 -26.74 10.00
N LYS A 119 -12.31 -26.12 10.33
CA LYS A 119 -12.00 -24.73 9.92
C LYS A 119 -12.26 -24.57 8.42
N PRO A 120 -13.01 -23.55 7.98
CA PRO A 120 -13.41 -23.44 6.58
C PRO A 120 -12.18 -23.25 5.70
N LYS A 121 -12.14 -23.99 4.58
CA LYS A 121 -11.02 -23.88 3.64
C LYS A 121 -10.93 -22.49 3.01
N GLU A 122 -9.72 -21.96 2.95
CA GLU A 122 -9.40 -20.68 2.29
C GLU A 122 -10.00 -20.59 0.88
N GLY A 123 -10.55 -19.42 0.57
CA GLY A 123 -11.17 -19.15 -0.73
C GLY A 123 -12.58 -19.74 -0.91
N THR A 124 -13.19 -20.35 0.12
CA THR A 124 -14.59 -20.82 0.12
C THR A 124 -15.55 -19.74 0.63
N ALA A 125 -16.82 -19.78 0.23
CA ALA A 125 -17.84 -18.82 0.67
C ALA A 125 -17.95 -18.67 2.20
N ARG A 126 -17.94 -19.78 2.95
CA ARG A 126 -17.95 -19.74 4.44
C ARG A 126 -16.73 -19.00 5.02
N PHE A 127 -15.54 -19.26 4.47
CA PHE A 127 -14.32 -18.56 4.86
C PHE A 127 -14.41 -17.07 4.58
N LEU A 128 -14.94 -16.67 3.41
CA LEU A 128 -15.13 -15.26 3.06
C LEU A 128 -16.11 -14.55 4.02
N ILE A 129 -17.18 -15.23 4.44
CA ILE A 129 -18.16 -14.69 5.41
C ILE A 129 -17.50 -14.50 6.79
N GLU A 130 -16.73 -15.49 7.26
CA GLU A 130 -16.00 -15.40 8.53
C GLU A 130 -14.95 -14.28 8.51
N LEU A 131 -14.22 -14.16 7.39
CA LEU A 131 -13.23 -13.11 7.16
C LEU A 131 -13.87 -11.71 7.15
N GLU A 132 -15.01 -11.53 6.49
CA GLU A 132 -15.72 -10.24 6.45
C GLU A 132 -16.26 -9.83 7.83
N ASN A 133 -16.66 -10.80 8.66
CA ASN A 133 -17.09 -10.53 10.04
C ASN A 133 -15.93 -10.11 10.96
N THR A 134 -14.71 -10.53 10.67
CA THR A 134 -13.50 -10.20 11.45
C THR A 134 -12.75 -8.97 10.94
N ARG A 135 -13.12 -8.41 9.77
CA ARG A 135 -12.47 -7.21 9.22
C ARG A 135 -12.73 -5.98 10.09
N ALA A 136 -11.64 -5.35 10.53
CA ALA A 136 -11.64 -4.09 11.28
C ALA A 136 -12.10 -2.88 10.45
N ILE A 137 -11.90 -2.91 9.12
CA ILE A 137 -12.24 -1.82 8.21
C ILE A 137 -13.35 -2.28 7.27
N LYS A 138 -14.57 -1.78 7.51
CA LYS A 138 -15.69 -1.91 6.57
C LYS A 138 -15.70 -0.69 5.68
N VAL A 139 -15.71 -0.86 4.36
CA VAL A 139 -15.71 0.27 3.42
C VAL A 139 -17.05 1.01 3.55
N PHE A 140 -17.04 2.17 4.19
CA PHE A 140 -18.23 2.99 4.33
C PHE A 140 -18.47 3.72 3.01
N GLY A 141 -19.22 3.09 2.09
CA GLY A 141 -19.51 3.63 0.75
C GLY A 141 -20.25 4.97 0.69
N LYS A 142 -20.50 5.63 1.83
CA LYS A 142 -21.27 6.88 1.92
C LYS A 142 -20.52 8.14 1.42
N ARG A 143 -19.20 8.11 1.16
CA ARG A 143 -18.44 9.32 0.76
C ARG A 143 -17.27 9.07 -0.23
N LYS A 144 -17.54 8.43 -1.36
CA LYS A 144 -16.51 8.08 -2.37
C LYS A 144 -15.67 9.28 -2.86
N ILE A 145 -16.29 10.45 -3.06
CA ILE A 145 -15.59 11.66 -3.55
C ILE A 145 -14.57 12.16 -2.51
N ILE A 146 -14.96 12.18 -1.23
CA ILE A 146 -14.06 12.59 -0.14
C ILE A 146 -12.92 11.59 0.00
N GLY A 147 -13.20 10.29 -0.09
CA GLY A 147 -12.16 9.27 -0.08
C GLY A 147 -11.18 9.46 -1.24
N LEU A 148 -11.67 9.72 -2.45
CA LEU A 148 -10.83 9.97 -3.63
C LEU A 148 -9.95 11.22 -3.43
N ALA A 149 -10.50 12.31 -2.88
CA ALA A 149 -9.74 13.52 -2.58
C ALA A 149 -8.61 13.25 -1.57
N ILE A 150 -8.88 12.48 -0.53
CA ILE A 150 -7.88 12.06 0.46
C ILE A 150 -6.80 11.18 -0.21
N THR A 151 -7.18 10.28 -1.12
CA THR A 151 -6.24 9.47 -1.90
C THR A 151 -5.29 10.32 -2.74
N PHE A 152 -5.81 11.31 -3.47
CA PHE A 152 -4.97 12.23 -4.25
C PHE A 152 -4.02 13.03 -3.36
N PHE A 153 -4.52 13.55 -2.24
CA PHE A 153 -3.70 14.25 -1.26
C PHE A 153 -2.59 13.35 -0.69
N ALA A 154 -2.90 12.10 -0.37
CA ALA A 154 -1.92 11.13 0.10
C ALA A 154 -0.84 10.84 -0.95
N GLY A 155 -1.23 10.64 -2.21
CA GLY A 155 -0.29 10.43 -3.32
C GLY A 155 0.63 11.63 -3.55
N LEU A 156 0.11 12.85 -3.46
CA LEU A 156 0.93 14.07 -3.54
C LEU A 156 1.88 14.21 -2.36
N CYS A 157 1.47 13.78 -1.16
CA CYS A 157 2.37 13.76 -0.03
C CYS A 157 3.52 12.75 -0.27
N PHE A 158 3.17 11.53 -0.67
CA PHE A 158 4.18 10.51 -0.95
C PHE A 158 5.12 10.87 -2.11
N SER A 159 4.66 11.62 -3.12
CA SER A 159 5.58 12.05 -4.19
C SER A 159 6.59 13.13 -3.77
N LEU A 160 6.37 13.81 -2.63
CA LEU A 160 7.18 14.96 -2.22
C LEU A 160 8.17 14.66 -1.09
N PHE A 161 7.97 13.59 -0.29
CA PHE A 161 8.88 13.34 0.85
C PHE A 161 10.30 12.99 0.39
N SER A 162 10.44 12.17 -0.65
CA SER A 162 11.73 11.75 -1.19
C SER A 162 12.47 12.92 -1.86
N PRO A 163 11.85 13.73 -2.75
CA PRO A 163 12.44 14.98 -3.24
C PRO A 163 12.87 15.96 -2.14
N ALA A 164 12.05 16.14 -1.10
CA ALA A 164 12.40 17.00 0.03
C ALA A 164 13.63 16.46 0.80
N PHE A 165 13.74 15.14 0.94
CA PHE A 165 14.89 14.49 1.56
C PHE A 165 16.15 14.60 0.69
N ASN A 166 16.02 14.33 -0.60
CA ASN A 166 17.08 14.45 -1.60
C ASN A 166 17.71 15.86 -1.52
N LEU A 167 16.89 16.89 -1.61
CA LEU A 167 17.31 18.27 -1.49
C LEU A 167 18.03 18.58 -0.17
N ALA A 168 17.57 18.00 0.95
CA ALA A 168 18.20 18.19 2.25
C ALA A 168 19.62 17.62 2.32
N THR A 169 19.89 16.54 1.59
CA THR A 169 21.18 15.84 1.59
C THR A 169 22.13 16.35 0.51
N ASN A 170 21.59 16.86 -0.59
CA ASN A 170 22.40 17.21 -1.77
C ASN A 170 22.52 18.71 -2.04
N ASP A 171 21.67 19.53 -1.41
CA ASP A 171 21.64 21.01 -1.51
C ASP A 171 21.75 21.54 -2.95
N GLN A 172 20.98 20.99 -3.88
CA GLN A 172 21.05 21.39 -5.28
C GLN A 172 20.51 22.80 -5.57
N TRP A 173 19.70 23.33 -4.67
CA TRP A 173 19.30 24.73 -4.74
C TRP A 173 20.33 25.70 -4.16
N ASN A 174 21.53 25.21 -3.79
CA ASN A 174 22.62 26.01 -3.22
C ASN A 174 22.11 26.94 -2.10
N ARG A 175 21.23 26.42 -1.23
CA ARG A 175 20.63 27.23 -0.16
C ARG A 175 21.53 27.31 1.07
N LEU A 176 22.53 26.44 1.18
CA LEU A 176 23.54 26.53 2.22
C LEU A 176 24.54 27.64 1.88
N LYS A 177 24.96 28.38 2.90
CA LYS A 177 26.07 29.34 2.76
C LYS A 177 27.33 28.60 2.32
N GLN A 178 28.14 29.24 1.48
CA GLN A 178 29.37 28.67 0.95
C GLN A 178 30.30 28.24 2.10
N GLY A 179 30.69 26.96 2.11
CA GLY A 179 31.54 26.36 3.16
C GLY A 179 30.80 25.58 4.25
N VAL A 180 29.47 25.58 4.29
CA VAL A 180 28.71 24.71 5.21
C VAL A 180 28.69 23.28 4.66
N PRO A 181 29.09 22.26 5.45
CA PRO A 181 29.06 20.88 4.98
C PRO A 181 27.61 20.43 4.73
N LYS A 182 27.42 19.64 3.66
CA LYS A 182 26.12 19.03 3.35
C LYS A 182 25.71 18.10 4.48
N LEU A 183 24.40 17.96 4.69
CA LEU A 183 23.90 17.00 5.67
C LEU A 183 24.20 15.58 5.19
N VAL A 184 24.89 14.82 6.04
CA VAL A 184 25.01 13.37 5.87
C VAL A 184 23.62 12.74 5.96
N VAL A 185 23.36 11.68 5.19
CA VAL A 185 22.06 11.00 5.15
C VAL A 185 21.58 10.59 6.54
N TYR A 186 22.45 10.13 7.43
CA TYR A 186 22.08 9.78 8.80
C TYR A 186 21.53 10.99 9.59
N THR A 187 22.17 12.15 9.46
CA THR A 187 21.74 13.39 10.12
C THR A 187 20.42 13.90 9.53
N ALA A 188 20.27 13.84 8.20
CA ALA A 188 19.00 14.18 7.55
C ALA A 188 17.88 13.24 7.99
N PHE A 189 18.16 11.94 8.06
CA PHE A 189 17.21 10.92 8.50
C PHE A 189 16.79 11.09 9.95
N PHE A 190 17.69 11.53 10.83
CA PHE A 190 17.35 11.89 12.21
C PHE A 190 16.30 13.00 12.26
N TYR A 191 16.54 14.15 11.60
CA TYR A 191 15.59 15.27 11.59
C TYR A 191 14.27 14.91 10.89
N PHE A 192 14.33 14.14 9.80
CA PHE A 192 13.18 13.57 9.13
C PHE A 192 12.33 12.74 10.11
N SER A 193 12.95 11.82 10.84
CA SER A 193 12.26 10.92 11.77
C SER A 193 11.67 11.67 12.96
N VAL A 194 12.39 12.63 13.54
CA VAL A 194 11.88 13.47 14.65
C VAL A 194 10.64 14.25 14.22
N SER A 195 10.68 14.88 13.04
CA SER A 195 9.52 15.62 12.53
C SER A 195 8.32 14.72 12.23
N CYS A 196 8.56 13.54 11.65
CA CYS A 196 7.54 12.52 11.39
C CYS A 196 6.89 12.06 12.69
N PHE A 197 7.69 11.81 13.73
CA PHE A 197 7.22 11.43 15.06
C PHE A 197 6.36 12.52 15.71
N ILE A 198 6.83 13.77 15.72
CA ILE A 198 6.10 14.89 16.34
C ILE A 198 4.75 15.10 15.67
N ILE A 199 4.70 15.17 14.33
CA ILE A 199 3.42 15.38 13.64
C ILE A 199 2.49 14.17 13.77
N ALA A 200 3.04 12.95 13.73
CA ALA A 200 2.25 11.74 13.94
C ALA A 200 1.63 11.73 15.33
N LEU A 201 2.41 12.06 16.36
CA LEU A 201 1.94 12.13 17.74
C LEU A 201 0.80 13.16 17.88
N ILE A 202 1.00 14.38 17.36
CA ILE A 202 -0.02 15.44 17.40
C ILE A 202 -1.29 14.98 16.71
N LEU A 203 -1.21 14.51 15.46
CA LEU A 203 -2.39 14.13 14.69
C LEU A 203 -3.11 12.91 15.26
N ASN A 204 -2.39 11.90 15.73
CA ASN A 204 -3.01 10.72 16.36
C ASN A 204 -3.70 11.08 17.68
N VAL A 205 -3.12 11.98 18.50
CA VAL A 205 -3.77 12.48 19.71
C VAL A 205 -5.03 13.28 19.36
N VAL A 206 -4.95 14.16 18.36
CA VAL A 206 -6.11 14.92 17.88
C VAL A 206 -7.22 13.99 17.41
N PHE A 207 -6.90 12.96 16.61
CA PHE A 207 -7.89 12.00 16.10
C PHE A 207 -8.44 11.04 17.17
N LEU A 208 -7.74 10.87 18.29
CA LEU A 208 -8.28 10.14 19.43
C LEU A 208 -9.48 10.86 20.04
N TYR A 209 -9.38 12.19 20.20
CA TYR A 209 -10.43 13.04 20.79
C TYR A 209 -11.47 13.53 19.77
N TYR A 210 -11.03 13.75 18.53
CA TYR A 210 -11.83 14.23 17.40
C TYR A 210 -11.73 13.24 16.22
N PRO A 211 -12.29 12.03 16.37
CA PRO A 211 -12.24 11.02 15.34
C PRO A 211 -12.97 11.49 14.08
N VAL A 212 -12.34 11.25 12.94
CA VAL A 212 -12.95 11.45 11.63
C VAL A 212 -13.89 10.26 11.34
N LEU A 213 -14.90 10.46 10.49
CA LEU A 213 -15.81 9.40 10.00
C LEU A 213 -16.83 8.86 11.04
N GLY A 214 -17.11 9.62 12.10
CA GLY A 214 -18.19 9.28 13.04
C GLY A 214 -17.88 8.09 13.97
N LEU A 215 -16.59 7.76 14.12
CA LEU A 215 -16.13 6.78 15.10
C LEU A 215 -16.35 7.32 16.53
N PRO A 216 -16.56 6.43 17.52
CA PRO A 216 -16.72 6.85 18.91
C PRO A 216 -15.45 7.55 19.39
N LYS A 217 -15.62 8.62 20.18
CA LYS A 217 -14.50 9.30 20.82
C LYS A 217 -13.81 8.34 21.77
N SER A 218 -12.48 8.35 21.76
CA SER A 218 -11.67 7.57 22.70
C SER A 218 -10.92 8.51 23.66
N SER A 219 -10.35 7.94 24.71
CA SER A 219 -9.55 8.68 25.69
C SER A 219 -8.14 8.11 25.73
N PHE A 220 -7.18 8.94 26.14
CA PHE A 220 -5.79 8.50 26.27
C PHE A 220 -5.62 7.33 27.26
N LYS A 221 -6.45 7.29 28.31
CA LYS A 221 -6.47 6.16 29.27
C LYS A 221 -6.96 4.87 28.61
N ALA A 222 -8.02 4.94 27.82
CA ALA A 222 -8.52 3.78 27.07
C ALA A 222 -7.48 3.31 26.04
N TYR A 223 -6.79 4.27 25.38
CA TYR A 223 -5.65 3.94 24.53
C TYR A 223 -4.58 3.19 25.32
N LEU A 224 -4.05 3.68 26.44
CA LEU A 224 -2.99 2.97 27.15
C LEU A 224 -3.40 1.59 27.69
N ASN A 225 -4.68 1.39 28.04
CA ASN A 225 -5.15 0.14 28.63
C ASN A 225 -5.41 -0.99 27.61
N ASP A 226 -5.65 -0.65 26.34
CA ASP A 226 -5.85 -1.65 25.29
C ASP A 226 -4.50 -2.04 24.66
N TRP A 227 -4.07 -3.29 24.77
CA TRP A 227 -2.80 -3.77 24.20
C TRP A 227 -2.98 -4.84 23.11
N ASN A 228 -4.21 -5.16 22.75
CA ASN A 228 -4.46 -6.27 21.83
C ASN A 228 -3.98 -5.93 20.42
N GLY A 229 -3.09 -6.75 19.85
CA GLY A 229 -2.55 -6.57 18.50
C GLY A 229 -1.56 -5.41 18.30
N ARG A 230 -1.19 -4.65 19.34
CA ARG A 230 -0.30 -3.47 19.20
C ARG A 230 1.13 -3.80 18.81
N TYR A 231 1.60 -4.99 19.15
CA TYR A 231 2.92 -5.46 18.76
C TYR A 231 3.08 -5.50 17.23
N TRP A 232 2.00 -5.75 16.47
CA TRP A 232 2.00 -5.65 15.01
C TRP A 232 2.18 -4.21 14.53
N ALA A 233 1.55 -3.24 15.20
CA ALA A 233 1.72 -1.83 14.87
C ALA A 233 3.16 -1.36 15.13
N PHE A 234 3.77 -1.78 16.24
CA PHE A 234 5.19 -1.52 16.52
C PHE A 234 6.11 -2.16 15.49
N LEU A 235 5.88 -3.43 15.14
CA LEU A 235 6.67 -4.12 14.14
C LEU A 235 6.55 -3.46 12.75
N ALA A 236 5.34 -3.08 12.34
CA ALA A 236 5.12 -2.37 11.09
C ALA A 236 5.82 -1.00 11.08
N GLY A 237 5.74 -0.25 12.18
CA GLY A 237 6.45 1.03 12.33
C GLY A 237 7.96 0.86 12.28
N PHE A 238 8.50 -0.17 12.93
CA PHE A 238 9.93 -0.50 12.90
C PHE A 238 10.39 -0.86 11.48
N LEU A 239 9.69 -1.76 10.80
CA LEU A 239 10.01 -2.17 9.43
C LEU A 239 9.90 -1.01 8.44
N CYS A 240 8.89 -0.15 8.59
CA CYS A 240 8.72 1.04 7.76
C CYS A 240 9.87 2.04 7.98
N GLY A 241 10.20 2.35 9.24
CA GLY A 241 11.31 3.25 9.57
C GLY A 241 12.65 2.72 9.07
N PHE A 242 12.92 1.43 9.29
CA PHE A 242 14.13 0.76 8.81
C PHE A 242 14.21 0.76 7.28
N GLY A 243 13.11 0.42 6.60
CA GLY A 243 13.00 0.44 5.14
C GLY A 243 13.27 1.83 4.55
N ASN A 244 12.68 2.89 5.12
CA ASN A 244 12.95 4.27 4.70
C ASN A 244 14.43 4.63 4.86
N GLY A 245 15.07 4.20 5.95
CA GLY A 245 16.51 4.38 6.16
C GLY A 245 17.34 3.76 5.04
N LEU A 246 17.07 2.49 4.71
CA LEU A 246 17.73 1.79 3.59
C LEU A 246 17.45 2.45 2.24
N GLN A 247 16.21 2.89 2.00
CA GLN A 247 15.82 3.59 0.78
C GLN A 247 16.64 4.88 0.60
N PHE A 248 16.81 5.69 1.65
CA PHE A 248 17.58 6.93 1.54
C PHE A 248 19.08 6.70 1.37
N MET A 249 19.64 5.68 2.01
CA MET A 249 21.05 5.29 1.79
C MET A 249 21.26 4.81 0.34
N GLY A 250 20.34 3.97 -0.16
CA GLY A 250 20.33 3.55 -1.56
C GLY A 250 20.18 4.73 -2.52
N GLY A 251 19.29 5.68 -2.21
CA GLY A 251 19.09 6.90 -2.99
C GLY A 251 20.34 7.78 -3.07
N GLN A 252 21.08 7.93 -1.96
CA GLN A 252 22.34 8.67 -1.96
C GLN A 252 23.42 8.01 -2.82
N ALA A 253 23.45 6.67 -2.88
CA ALA A 253 24.46 5.92 -3.64
C ALA A 253 24.12 5.75 -5.12
N ALA A 254 22.84 5.49 -5.44
CA ALA A 254 22.36 4.99 -6.73
C ALA A 254 21.36 5.94 -7.44
N GLY A 255 20.98 7.03 -6.77
CA GLY A 255 19.97 8.01 -7.20
C GLY A 255 18.61 7.79 -6.56
N TYR A 256 18.02 8.88 -6.06
CA TYR A 256 16.72 8.88 -5.41
C TYR A 256 15.59 8.55 -6.39
N ALA A 257 15.73 8.89 -7.68
CA ALA A 257 14.70 8.57 -8.67
C ALA A 257 14.52 7.05 -8.84
N ALA A 258 15.63 6.31 -9.00
CA ALA A 258 15.59 4.86 -9.10
C ALA A 258 15.21 4.21 -7.76
N ALA A 259 15.80 4.66 -6.65
CA ALA A 259 15.53 4.11 -5.32
C ALA A 259 14.06 4.26 -4.90
N ASP A 260 13.42 5.39 -5.23
CA ASP A 260 12.01 5.64 -4.91
C ASP A 260 11.04 4.94 -5.87
N SER A 261 11.43 4.71 -7.12
CA SER A 261 10.56 4.07 -8.13
C SER A 261 10.41 2.56 -7.95
N VAL A 262 11.39 1.89 -7.36
CA VAL A 262 11.42 0.41 -7.27
C VAL A 262 10.25 -0.17 -6.47
N GLN A 263 9.56 0.63 -5.64
CA GLN A 263 8.40 0.29 -4.79
C GLN A 263 7.91 -1.17 -4.91
N ALA A 264 8.64 -2.11 -4.31
CA ALA A 264 8.32 -3.54 -4.39
C ALA A 264 7.12 -3.91 -3.48
N LEU A 265 6.48 -2.91 -2.85
CA LEU A 265 5.33 -3.09 -1.94
C LEU A 265 4.20 -3.91 -2.58
N PRO A 266 3.75 -3.62 -3.82
CA PRO A 266 2.68 -4.40 -4.43
C PRO A 266 3.07 -5.86 -4.68
N LEU A 267 4.35 -6.11 -5.01
CA LEU A 267 4.85 -7.47 -5.24
C LEU A 267 4.88 -8.29 -3.96
N VAL A 268 5.42 -7.73 -2.87
CA VAL A 268 5.48 -8.41 -1.56
C VAL A 268 4.07 -8.59 -0.98
N SER A 269 3.21 -7.58 -1.08
CA SER A 269 1.81 -7.65 -0.66
C SER A 269 1.06 -8.76 -1.41
N THR A 270 1.18 -8.78 -2.74
CA THR A 270 0.56 -9.82 -3.57
C THR A 270 1.09 -11.20 -3.21
N PHE A 271 2.41 -11.35 -3.03
CA PHE A 271 3.01 -12.63 -2.64
C PHE A 271 2.39 -13.16 -1.35
N TRP A 272 2.27 -12.31 -0.33
CA TRP A 272 1.66 -12.69 0.94
C TRP A 272 0.16 -13.01 0.79
N GLY A 273 -0.57 -12.21 0.01
CA GLY A 273 -1.99 -12.45 -0.31
C GLY A 273 -2.23 -13.79 -1.01
N VAL A 274 -1.33 -14.21 -1.89
CA VAL A 274 -1.42 -15.49 -2.62
C VAL A 274 -0.98 -16.67 -1.76
N VAL A 275 0.18 -16.58 -1.10
CA VAL A 275 0.84 -17.72 -0.44
C VAL A 275 0.33 -17.95 0.98
N LEU A 276 0.15 -16.89 1.76
CA LEU A 276 -0.13 -16.98 3.19
C LEU A 276 -1.60 -16.78 3.54
N PHE A 277 -2.29 -15.91 2.81
CA PHE A 277 -3.72 -15.65 3.06
C PHE A 277 -4.65 -16.43 2.14
N GLY A 278 -4.13 -17.03 1.06
CA GLY A 278 -4.92 -17.80 0.12
C GLY A 278 -6.05 -16.97 -0.54
N GLU A 279 -5.90 -15.65 -0.66
CA GLU A 279 -6.96 -14.74 -1.11
C GLU A 279 -7.44 -15.02 -2.55
N TYR A 280 -6.57 -15.63 -3.34
CA TYR A 280 -6.81 -15.99 -4.73
C TYR A 280 -7.14 -17.47 -4.92
N ARG A 281 -7.26 -18.24 -3.83
CA ARG A 281 -7.50 -19.68 -3.90
C ARG A 281 -8.91 -19.92 -4.45
N ARG A 282 -9.02 -20.86 -5.39
CA ARG A 282 -10.28 -21.18 -6.11
C ARG A 282 -10.84 -20.01 -6.93
N SER A 283 -10.00 -19.04 -7.31
CA SER A 283 -10.39 -17.97 -8.22
C SER A 283 -10.35 -18.46 -9.67
N SER A 284 -10.96 -17.70 -10.59
CA SER A 284 -11.08 -18.10 -11.99
C SER A 284 -9.72 -18.13 -12.70
N ARG A 285 -9.63 -18.89 -13.80
CA ARG A 285 -8.43 -18.90 -14.66
C ARG A 285 -8.04 -17.50 -15.14
N LYS A 286 -9.02 -16.61 -15.34
CA LYS A 286 -8.81 -15.21 -15.71
C LYS A 286 -8.07 -14.45 -14.61
N THR A 287 -8.49 -14.60 -13.35
CA THR A 287 -7.83 -13.98 -12.19
C THR A 287 -6.39 -14.46 -12.04
N TYR A 288 -6.13 -15.76 -12.19
CA TYR A 288 -4.77 -16.29 -12.14
C TYR A 288 -3.89 -15.79 -13.29
N LEU A 289 -4.43 -15.66 -14.51
CA LEU A 289 -3.70 -15.10 -15.64
C LEU A 289 -3.33 -13.63 -15.39
N LEU A 290 -4.30 -12.81 -14.95
CA LEU A 290 -4.05 -11.41 -14.61
C LEU A 290 -3.01 -11.28 -13.49
N LEU A 291 -3.07 -12.14 -12.48
CA LEU A 291 -2.13 -12.16 -11.36
C LEU A 291 -0.70 -12.48 -11.84
N PHE A 292 -0.56 -13.48 -12.70
CA PHE A 292 0.73 -13.81 -13.32
C PHE A 292 1.27 -12.65 -14.17
N CYS A 293 0.45 -12.08 -15.04
CA CYS A 293 0.85 -10.94 -15.88
C CYS A 293 1.26 -9.72 -15.05
N MET A 294 0.52 -9.43 -13.97
CA MET A 294 0.84 -8.36 -13.04
C MET A 294 2.21 -8.58 -12.38
N LEU A 295 2.43 -9.76 -11.79
CA LEU A 295 3.70 -10.09 -11.12
C LEU A 295 4.88 -10.05 -12.09
N PHE A 296 4.72 -10.60 -13.29
CA PHE A 296 5.74 -10.55 -14.33
C PHE A 296 6.10 -9.11 -14.70
N MET A 297 5.09 -8.26 -14.95
CA MET A 297 5.31 -6.85 -15.26
C MET A 297 5.98 -6.10 -14.11
N PHE A 298 5.64 -6.37 -12.84
CA PHE A 298 6.33 -5.76 -11.70
C PHE A 298 7.80 -6.17 -11.63
N ILE A 299 8.11 -7.45 -11.83
CA ILE A 299 9.50 -7.93 -11.84
C ILE A 299 10.29 -7.26 -12.95
N SER A 300 9.71 -7.16 -14.16
CA SER A 300 10.33 -6.44 -15.28
C SER A 300 10.52 -4.96 -14.97
N ALA A 301 9.52 -4.28 -14.40
CA ALA A 301 9.62 -2.88 -14.01
C ALA A 301 10.74 -2.65 -12.99
N VAL A 302 10.81 -3.48 -11.95
CA VAL A 302 11.87 -3.40 -10.93
C VAL A 302 13.25 -3.61 -11.55
N ALA A 303 13.41 -4.63 -12.41
CA ALA A 303 14.69 -4.90 -13.07
C ALA A 303 15.15 -3.71 -13.95
N VAL A 304 14.23 -3.13 -14.72
CA VAL A 304 14.51 -1.97 -15.58
C VAL A 304 14.84 -0.73 -14.73
N LEU A 305 14.07 -0.46 -13.68
CA LEU A 305 14.32 0.66 -12.76
C LEU A 305 15.68 0.53 -12.06
N MET A 306 16.04 -0.67 -11.59
CA MET A 306 17.35 -0.95 -11.02
C MET A 306 18.48 -0.75 -12.05
N ALA A 307 18.29 -1.19 -13.30
CA ALA A 307 19.24 -0.99 -14.38
C ALA A 307 19.42 0.50 -14.77
N SER A 308 18.44 1.36 -14.46
CA SER A 308 18.54 2.80 -14.66
C SER A 308 19.40 3.52 -13.59
N SER A 309 19.76 2.82 -12.51
CA SER A 309 20.57 3.38 -11.43
C SER A 309 21.93 3.88 -11.93
N GLY A 310 22.35 5.04 -11.42
CA GLY A 310 23.62 5.67 -11.74
C GLY A 310 24.47 5.79 -10.48
N HIS A 311 25.79 5.70 -10.60
CA HIS A 311 26.69 5.91 -9.47
C HIS A 311 27.07 7.39 -9.36
N ARG A 312 26.92 7.96 -8.15
CA ARG A 312 27.53 9.25 -7.83
C ARG A 312 29.04 9.08 -7.69
N LYS A 313 29.78 9.94 -8.39
CA LYS A 313 31.23 10.09 -8.26
C LYS A 313 31.58 10.93 -7.04
#